data_AF-K2FTN3-F1
#
_entry.id   AF-K2FTN3-F1
#
_cell.length_a   1.000
_cell.length_b   1.000
_cell.length_c   1.000
_cell.angle_alpha   90.00
_cell.angle_beta   90.00
_cell.angle_gamma   90.00
#
_symmetry.space_group_name_H-M   'P 1'
#
loop_
_entity.id
_entity.type
_entity.pdbx_description
1 polymer ?
#
loop_
_entity_poly.entity_id
_entity_poly.type
_entity_poly.pdbx_seq_one_letter_code
_entity_poly.pdbx_strand_id
1 'polypeptide(L)'
;MLKKTLQNKLIVSTLLIIFLSGLFASLAVFFYTRHALVENQKKGLLAITKEQTHEINEIFILNKELIKKISQRNELQNYLREESSFQDEKILDLLNSYVLGDSYLAIYLLNKNGLTLASTDPRFTGQNYSFRNYFKKSIVGKYFL
;
A
#
# COMPACT_ATOMS: atom_id res chain seq x y z
N MET A 1 5.08 4.34 75.78
CA MET A 1 3.75 4.27 75.12
C MET A 1 3.09 5.64 75.19
N LEU A 2 3.15 6.47 74.13
CA LEU A 2 2.48 7.76 74.11
C LEU A 2 0.95 7.55 74.19
N LYS A 3 0.30 8.04 75.26
CA LYS A 3 -1.16 8.17 75.32
C LYS A 3 -1.59 9.16 74.23
N LYS A 4 -2.06 8.65 73.09
CA LYS A 4 -2.59 9.48 71.99
C LYS A 4 -3.84 10.22 72.47
N THR A 5 -3.76 11.54 72.59
CA THR A 5 -4.91 12.43 72.78
C THR A 5 -5.85 12.32 71.58
N LEU A 6 -7.16 12.53 71.80
CA LEU A 6 -8.21 12.42 70.77
C LEU A 6 -7.88 13.23 69.50
N GLN A 7 -7.26 14.40 69.69
CA GLN A 7 -6.79 15.31 68.62
C GLN A 7 -5.78 14.64 67.69
N ASN A 8 -4.80 13.89 68.21
CA ASN A 8 -3.80 13.21 67.38
C ASN A 8 -4.40 12.08 66.53
N LYS A 9 -5.49 11.45 66.98
CA LYS A 9 -6.20 10.43 66.17
C LYS A 9 -6.95 11.08 65.01
N LEU A 10 -7.59 12.23 65.25
CA LEU A 10 -8.30 12.99 64.21
C LEU A 10 -7.32 13.50 63.14
N ILE A 11 -6.20 14.10 63.54
CA ILE A 11 -5.17 14.61 62.61
C ILE A 11 -4.63 13.47 61.73
N VAL A 12 -4.26 12.33 62.31
CA VAL A 12 -3.75 11.18 61.55
C VAL A 12 -4.81 10.62 60.59
N SER A 13 -6.08 10.56 61.01
CA SER A 13 -7.19 10.10 60.14
C SER A 13 -7.39 11.03 58.94
N THR A 14 -7.41 12.35 59.16
CA THR A 14 -7.54 13.33 58.08
C THR A 14 -6.37 13.26 57.10
N LEU A 15 -5.13 13.14 57.60
CA LEU A 15 -3.96 12.97 56.74
C LEU A 15 -4.03 11.68 55.90
N LEU A 16 -4.49 10.58 56.50
CA LEU A 16 -4.68 9.30 55.81
C LEU A 16 -5.72 9.43 54.68
N ILE A 17 -6.84 10.11 54.94
CA ILE A 17 -7.90 10.33 53.94
C ILE A 17 -7.35 11.16 52.77
N ILE A 18 -6.67 12.26 53.05
CA ILE A 18 -6.05 13.10 52.00
C ILE A 18 -5.07 12.29 51.16
N PHE A 19 -4.22 11.48 51.81
CA PHE A 19 -3.27 10.62 51.12
C PHE A 19 -3.96 9.57 50.23
N LEU A 20 -4.97 8.87 50.76
CA LEU A 20 -5.73 7.86 50.02
C LEU A 20 -6.49 8.47 48.84
N SER A 21 -7.10 9.63 49.02
CA SER A 21 -7.78 10.36 47.93
C SER A 21 -6.80 10.79 46.85
N GLY A 22 -5.62 11.30 47.22
CA GLY A 22 -4.56 11.64 46.26
C GLY A 22 -4.06 10.43 45.47
N LEU A 23 -3.85 9.30 46.16
CA LEU A 23 -3.43 8.04 45.54
C LEU A 23 -4.51 7.52 44.57
N PHE A 24 -5.78 7.57 44.97
CA PHE A 24 -6.89 7.15 44.12
C PHE A 24 -7.03 8.05 42.89
N ALA A 25 -6.94 9.38 43.05
CA ALA A 25 -6.98 10.33 41.95
C ALA A 25 -5.82 10.10 40.98
N SER A 26 -4.60 9.90 41.49
CA SER A 26 -3.43 9.61 40.65
C SER A 26 -3.59 8.30 39.86
N LEU A 27 -4.13 7.25 40.48
CA LEU A 27 -4.41 6.00 39.78
C LEU A 27 -5.48 6.18 38.70
N ALA A 28 -6.58 6.88 39.01
CA ALA A 28 -7.64 7.15 38.05
C ALA A 28 -7.13 7.94 36.84
N VAL A 29 -6.35 9.01 37.08
CA VAL A 29 -5.72 9.82 36.02
C VAL A 29 -4.74 8.97 35.20
N PHE A 30 -3.94 8.13 35.84
CA PHE A 30 -3.01 7.25 35.15
C PHE A 30 -3.73 6.30 34.20
N PHE A 31 -4.78 5.60 34.67
CA PHE A 31 -5.55 4.67 33.82
C PHE A 31 -6.27 5.39 32.68
N TYR A 32 -6.91 6.54 32.97
CA TYR A 32 -7.58 7.33 31.95
C TYR A 32 -6.61 7.83 30.88
N THR A 33 -5.49 8.43 31.30
CA THR A 33 -4.49 8.98 30.38
C THR A 33 -3.87 7.87 29.54
N ARG A 34 -3.53 6.73 30.16
CA ARG A 34 -3.00 5.57 29.44
C ARG A 34 -3.99 5.07 28.40
N HIS A 35 -5.27 4.93 28.75
CA HIS A 35 -6.30 4.48 27.82
C HIS A 35 -6.48 5.47 26.66
N ALA A 36 -6.59 6.76 26.96
CA ALA A 36 -6.73 7.81 25.95
C ALA A 36 -5.54 7.87 24.99
N LEU A 37 -4.30 7.77 25.51
CA LEU A 37 -3.09 7.77 24.69
C LEU A 37 -3.04 6.54 23.78
N VAL A 38 -3.34 5.35 24.30
CA VAL A 38 -3.35 4.11 23.51
C VAL A 38 -4.43 4.15 22.43
N GLU A 39 -5.64 4.60 22.75
CA GLU A 39 -6.72 4.72 21.76
C GLU A 39 -6.40 5.76 20.69
N ASN A 40 -5.79 6.90 21.05
CA ASN A 40 -5.37 7.91 20.09
C ASN A 40 -4.25 7.39 19.16
N GLN A 41 -3.26 6.68 19.71
CA GLN A 41 -2.22 6.04 18.89
C GLN A 41 -2.81 5.00 17.93
N LYS A 42 -3.75 4.17 18.41
CA LYS A 42 -4.44 3.19 17.58
C LYS A 42 -5.24 3.85 16.46
N LYS A 43 -5.98 4.92 16.75
CA LYS A 43 -6.72 5.70 15.73
C LYS A 43 -5.78 6.32 14.71
N GLY A 44 -4.65 6.87 15.15
CA GLY A 44 -3.63 7.42 14.27
C GLY A 44 -3.05 6.36 13.32
N LEU A 45 -2.68 5.19 13.85
CA LEU A 45 -2.21 4.07 13.03
C LEU A 45 -3.27 3.59 12.04
N LEU A 46 -4.53 3.48 12.46
CA LEU A 46 -5.62 3.11 11.56
C LEU A 46 -5.84 4.13 10.44
N ALA A 47 -5.74 5.43 10.73
CA ALA A 47 -5.84 6.47 9.73
C ALA A 47 -4.71 6.37 8.70
N ILE A 48 -3.46 6.23 9.15
CA ILE A 48 -2.29 6.06 8.27
C ILE A 48 -2.43 4.81 7.40
N THR A 49 -2.79 3.67 7.99
CA THR A 49 -2.98 2.42 7.23
C THR A 49 -4.08 2.57 6.19
N LYS A 50 -5.17 3.26 6.53
CA LYS A 50 -6.29 3.50 5.60
C LYS A 50 -5.86 4.40 4.44
N GLU A 51 -5.11 5.46 4.72
CA GLU A 51 -4.54 6.36 3.71
C GLU A 51 -3.60 5.60 2.77
N GLN A 52 -2.64 4.84 3.32
CA GLN A 52 -1.74 4.01 2.51
C GLN A 52 -2.49 2.97 1.67
N THR A 53 -3.52 2.33 2.24
CA THR A 53 -4.35 1.37 1.49
C THR A 53 -5.07 2.07 0.32
N HIS A 54 -5.55 3.29 0.55
CA HIS A 54 -6.20 4.08 -0.47
C HIS A 54 -5.22 4.45 -1.60
N GLU A 55 -4.04 4.98 -1.26
CA GLU A 55 -2.99 5.33 -2.23
C GLU A 55 -2.57 4.12 -3.08
N ILE A 56 -2.31 2.97 -2.45
CA ILE A 56 -1.97 1.73 -3.15
C ILE A 56 -3.10 1.32 -4.11
N ASN A 57 -4.35 1.37 -3.65
CA ASN A 57 -5.49 1.02 -4.48
C ASN A 57 -5.67 1.98 -5.66
N GLU A 58 -5.45 3.28 -5.46
CA GLU A 58 -5.46 4.26 -6.54
C GLU A 58 -4.39 3.98 -7.59
N ILE A 59 -3.16 3.66 -7.16
CA ILE A 59 -2.08 3.25 -8.07
C ILE A 59 -2.51 2.03 -8.91
N PHE A 60 -3.13 1.02 -8.30
CA PHE A 60 -3.63 -0.15 -9.03
C PHE A 60 -4.73 0.20 -10.03
N ILE A 61 -5.67 1.08 -9.65
CA ILE A 61 -6.75 1.53 -10.54
C ILE A 61 -6.17 2.29 -11.74
N LEU A 62 -5.28 3.26 -11.49
CA LEU A 62 -4.65 4.06 -12.53
C LEU A 62 -3.84 3.20 -13.50
N ASN A 63 -3.05 2.24 -12.98
CA ASN A 63 -2.30 1.31 -13.81
C ASN A 63 -3.21 0.43 -14.66
N LYS A 64 -4.33 -0.06 -14.11
CA LYS A 64 -5.30 -0.86 -14.86
C LYS A 64 -5.92 -0.08 -16.01
N GLU A 65 -6.34 1.16 -15.76
CA GLU A 65 -6.91 2.02 -16.80
C GLU A 65 -5.87 2.39 -17.86
N LEU A 66 -4.62 2.64 -17.47
CA LEU A 66 -3.52 2.87 -18.42
C LEU A 66 -3.30 1.64 -19.32
N ILE A 67 -3.14 0.44 -18.74
CA ILE A 67 -2.94 -0.80 -19.50
C ILE A 67 -4.10 -1.04 -20.46
N LYS A 68 -5.35 -0.81 -20.01
CA LYS A 68 -6.54 -0.91 -20.85
C LYS A 68 -6.47 0.07 -22.02
N LYS A 69 -6.15 1.35 -21.76
CA LYS A 69 -5.99 2.38 -22.80
C LYS A 69 -4.90 2.00 -23.80
N ILE A 70 -3.76 1.49 -23.34
CA ILE A 70 -2.67 1.01 -24.20
C ILE A 70 -3.17 -0.16 -25.06
N SER A 71 -3.81 -1.18 -24.47
CA SER A 71 -4.29 -2.37 -25.20
C SER A 71 -5.36 -2.08 -26.26
N GLN A 72 -6.05 -0.95 -26.14
CA GLN A 72 -7.09 -0.49 -27.07
C GLN A 72 -6.52 0.29 -28.28
N ARG A 73 -5.21 0.55 -28.31
CA ARG A 73 -4.55 1.20 -29.46
C ARG A 73 -4.57 0.28 -30.67
N ASN A 74 -5.12 0.78 -31.78
CA ASN A 74 -5.22 0.03 -33.04
C ASN A 74 -3.84 -0.38 -33.55
N GLU A 75 -2.84 0.48 -33.35
CA GLU A 75 -1.44 0.26 -33.74
C GLU A 75 -0.89 -1.04 -33.11
N LEU A 76 -1.12 -1.25 -31.81
CA LEU A 76 -0.69 -2.46 -31.10
C LEU A 76 -1.48 -3.69 -31.51
N GLN A 77 -2.79 -3.54 -31.72
CA GLN A 77 -3.63 -4.66 -32.14
C GLN A 77 -3.29 -5.15 -33.55
N ASN A 78 -3.04 -4.23 -34.48
CA ASN A 78 -2.65 -4.58 -35.85
C ASN A 78 -1.26 -5.23 -35.84
N TYR A 79 -0.31 -4.66 -35.12
CA TYR A 79 1.02 -5.24 -34.96
C TYR A 79 0.97 -6.67 -34.41
N LEU A 80 0.12 -6.96 -33.42
CA LEU A 80 -0.05 -8.33 -32.89
C LEU A 80 -0.74 -9.32 -33.85
N ARG A 81 -1.50 -8.84 -34.85
CA ARG A 81 -2.22 -9.68 -35.81
C ARG A 81 -1.37 -10.05 -37.02
N GLU A 82 -0.49 -9.15 -37.42
CA GLU A 82 0.43 -9.34 -38.54
C GLU A 82 1.66 -10.16 -38.11
N GLU A 83 2.42 -10.70 -39.07
CA GLU A 83 3.74 -11.27 -38.80
C GLU A 83 4.69 -10.14 -38.41
N SER A 84 4.68 -9.78 -37.13
CA SER A 84 5.38 -8.61 -36.60
C SER A 84 6.87 -8.86 -36.49
N SER A 85 7.66 -7.93 -37.01
CA SER A 85 9.11 -7.86 -36.81
C SER A 85 9.43 -7.55 -35.35
N PHE A 86 10.53 -8.08 -34.82
CA PHE A 86 11.00 -7.69 -33.49
C PHE A 86 11.40 -6.21 -33.47
N GLN A 87 11.07 -5.52 -32.38
CA GLN A 87 11.42 -4.12 -32.12
C GLN A 87 11.05 -3.19 -33.28
N ASP A 88 9.80 -3.26 -33.75
CA ASP A 88 9.27 -2.24 -34.66
C ASP A 88 9.38 -0.86 -34.02
N GLU A 89 9.99 0.09 -34.74
CA GLU A 89 10.33 1.42 -34.24
C GLU A 89 9.08 2.21 -33.82
N LYS A 90 7.99 2.12 -34.58
CA LYS A 90 6.73 2.84 -34.25
C LYS A 90 6.08 2.28 -33.00
N ILE A 91 6.15 0.96 -32.83
CA ILE A 91 5.64 0.31 -31.61
C ILE A 91 6.52 0.65 -30.43
N LEU A 92 7.83 0.65 -30.58
CA LEU A 92 8.76 1.03 -29.52
C LEU A 92 8.55 2.48 -29.08
N ASP A 93 8.42 3.42 -30.02
CA ASP A 93 8.09 4.82 -29.72
C ASP A 93 6.75 4.96 -29.00
N LEU A 94 5.74 4.21 -29.44
CA LEU A 94 4.45 4.18 -28.76
C LEU A 94 4.58 3.67 -27.32
N LEU A 95 5.33 2.60 -27.08
CA LEU A 95 5.56 2.08 -25.72
C LEU A 95 6.37 3.07 -24.86
N ASN A 96 7.41 3.69 -25.42
CA ASN A 96 8.23 4.70 -24.77
C ASN A 96 7.41 5.95 -24.40
N SER A 97 6.39 6.32 -25.17
CA SER A 97 5.50 7.44 -24.85
C SER A 97 4.72 7.26 -23.53
N TYR A 98 4.62 6.03 -23.03
CA TYR A 98 3.98 5.71 -21.75
C TYR A 98 4.98 5.53 -20.60
N VAL A 99 6.29 5.60 -20.87
CA VAL A 99 7.32 5.59 -19.84
C VAL A 99 7.41 7.00 -19.25
N LEU A 100 6.61 7.24 -18.21
CA LEU A 100 6.63 8.50 -17.47
C LEU A 100 7.76 8.45 -16.42
N GLY A 101 8.97 8.84 -16.82
CA GLY A 101 10.16 8.78 -15.96
C GLY A 101 10.45 7.34 -15.49
N ASP A 102 10.78 7.17 -14.21
CA ASP A 102 11.11 5.86 -13.62
C ASP A 102 9.88 5.06 -13.11
N SER A 103 8.67 5.41 -13.58
CA SER A 103 7.42 4.80 -13.09
C SER A 103 7.27 3.31 -13.44
N TYR A 104 7.99 2.85 -14.47
CA TYR A 104 7.96 1.46 -14.93
C TYR A 104 9.37 0.96 -15.22
N LEU A 105 9.69 -0.25 -14.76
CA LEU A 105 10.96 -0.91 -15.08
C LEU A 105 11.09 -1.26 -16.57
N ALA A 106 9.99 -1.72 -17.16
CA ALA A 106 9.88 -2.00 -18.59
C ALA A 106 8.41 -2.10 -19.00
N ILE A 107 8.09 -1.66 -20.22
CA ILE A 107 6.82 -1.92 -20.89
C ILE A 107 7.13 -2.77 -22.12
N TYR A 108 6.49 -3.93 -22.23
CA TYR A 108 6.78 -4.87 -23.29
C TYR A 108 5.53 -5.59 -23.77
N LEU A 109 5.56 -5.98 -25.05
CA LEU A 109 4.46 -6.59 -25.76
C LEU A 109 4.75 -8.05 -26.05
N LEU A 110 3.86 -8.92 -25.58
CA LEU A 110 3.95 -10.37 -25.78
C LEU A 110 2.99 -10.82 -26.87
N ASN A 111 3.44 -11.70 -27.75
CA ASN A 111 2.55 -12.37 -28.70
C ASN A 111 1.73 -13.47 -28.01
N LYS A 112 0.83 -14.11 -28.77
CA LYS A 112 -0.03 -15.21 -28.28
C LYS A 112 0.72 -16.45 -27.75
N ASN A 113 2.00 -16.59 -28.08
CA ASN A 113 2.88 -17.66 -27.62
C ASN A 113 3.74 -17.25 -26.42
N GLY A 114 3.57 -16.01 -25.91
CA GLY A 114 4.33 -15.46 -24.80
C GLY A 114 5.72 -14.94 -25.18
N LEU A 115 6.03 -14.80 -26.47
CA LEU A 115 7.30 -14.24 -26.93
C LEU A 115 7.24 -12.70 -26.95
N THR A 116 8.25 -12.04 -26.40
CA THR A 116 8.34 -10.57 -26.41
C THR A 116 8.74 -10.05 -27.78
N LEU A 117 7.85 -9.31 -28.43
CA LEU A 117 8.06 -8.72 -29.75
C LEU A 117 8.73 -7.35 -29.67
N ALA A 118 8.27 -6.51 -28.74
CA ALA A 118 8.79 -5.16 -28.53
C ALA A 118 8.88 -4.86 -27.03
N SER A 119 9.90 -4.10 -26.62
CA SER A 119 10.13 -3.74 -25.22
C SER A 119 10.92 -2.44 -25.11
N THR A 120 10.50 -1.58 -24.16
CA THR A 120 11.26 -0.37 -23.78
C THR A 120 12.60 -0.71 -23.12
N ASP A 121 12.74 -1.93 -22.58
CA ASP A 121 14.01 -2.50 -22.15
C ASP A 121 14.41 -3.66 -23.10
N PRO A 122 15.47 -3.49 -23.91
CA PRO A 122 15.90 -4.48 -24.89
C PRO A 122 16.21 -5.87 -24.32
N ARG A 123 16.51 -5.98 -23.01
CA ARG A 123 16.81 -7.26 -22.36
C ARG A 123 15.63 -8.24 -22.37
N PHE A 124 14.41 -7.73 -22.49
CA PHE A 124 13.19 -8.54 -22.53
C PHE A 124 12.83 -9.02 -23.93
N THR A 125 13.37 -8.41 -24.98
CA THR A 125 13.03 -8.71 -26.38
C THR A 125 13.49 -10.11 -26.77
N GLY A 126 12.62 -10.86 -27.48
CA GLY A 126 12.90 -12.24 -27.88
C GLY A 126 12.82 -13.26 -26.74
N GLN A 127 12.60 -12.83 -25.49
CA GLN A 127 12.40 -13.74 -24.37
C GLN A 127 10.98 -14.33 -24.37
N ASN A 128 10.86 -15.58 -23.93
CA ASN A 128 9.56 -16.24 -23.79
C ASN A 128 9.09 -16.19 -22.34
N TYR A 129 7.92 -15.59 -22.11
CA TYR A 129 7.26 -15.47 -20.82
C TYR A 129 5.93 -16.23 -20.74
N SER A 130 5.66 -17.17 -21.65
CA SER A 130 4.45 -18.01 -21.62
C SER A 130 4.23 -18.74 -20.31
N PHE A 131 5.30 -19.07 -19.60
CA PHE A 131 5.25 -19.76 -18.32
C PHE A 131 4.82 -18.86 -17.15
N ARG A 132 4.89 -17.53 -17.31
CA ARG A 132 4.62 -16.56 -16.25
C ARG A 132 3.13 -16.46 -15.95
N ASN A 133 2.82 -16.25 -14.67
CA ASN A 133 1.43 -16.19 -14.20
C ASN A 133 0.66 -15.01 -14.84
N TYR A 134 1.31 -13.85 -15.00
CA TYR A 134 0.69 -12.70 -15.65
C TYR A 134 0.26 -12.99 -17.08
N PHE A 135 1.07 -13.74 -17.85
CA PHE A 135 0.74 -14.12 -19.21
C PHE A 135 -0.41 -15.14 -19.23
N LYS A 136 -0.29 -16.21 -18.44
CA LYS A 136 -1.30 -17.28 -18.33
C LYS A 136 -2.67 -16.75 -17.94
N LYS A 137 -2.75 -15.76 -17.05
CA LYS A 137 -4.01 -15.10 -16.69
C LYS A 137 -4.51 -14.17 -17.80
N SER A 138 -3.63 -13.34 -18.36
CA SER A 138 -4.02 -12.32 -19.34
C SER A 138 -4.53 -12.92 -20.64
N ILE A 139 -3.93 -14.02 -21.12
CA ILE A 139 -4.34 -14.67 -22.38
C ILE A 139 -5.76 -15.27 -22.31
N VAL A 140 -6.25 -15.58 -21.11
CA VAL A 140 -7.64 -16.04 -20.87
C VAL A 140 -8.57 -14.91 -20.41
N GLY A 141 -8.16 -13.64 -20.59
CA GLY A 141 -8.96 -12.46 -20.27
C GLY A 141 -9.03 -12.12 -18.78
N LYS A 142 -8.15 -12.69 -17.93
CA LYS A 142 -8.06 -12.35 -16.51
C LYS A 142 -6.92 -11.38 -16.27
N TYR A 143 -7.20 -10.28 -15.57
CA TYR A 143 -6.16 -9.37 -15.11
C TYR A 143 -5.25 -10.06 -14.09
N PHE A 144 -3.95 -9.80 -14.18
CA PHE A 144 -3.02 -10.10 -13.11
C PHE A 144 -2.89 -8.86 -12.23
N LEU A 145 -3.52 -8.94 -11.05
CA LEU A 145 -3.37 -8.03 -9.91
C LEU A 145 -2.98 -8.89 -8.72
#